data_AF-A0A355BAJ8-F1
#
_entry.id   AF-A0A355BAJ8-F1
#
_cell.length_a   1.000
_cell.length_b   1.000
_cell.length_c   1.000
_cell.angle_alpha   90.00
_cell.angle_beta   90.00
_cell.angle_gamma   90.00
#
_symmetry.space_group_name_H-M   'P 1'
#
loop_
_entity.id
_entity.type
_entity.pdbx_description
1 polymer ?
#
loop_
_entity_poly.entity_id
_entity_poly.type
_entity_poly.pdbx_seq_one_letter_code
_entity_poly.pdbx_strand_id
1 'polypeptide(L)'
;VQTNIYVFKVNEKHHQDDVVKFIDFSNDGYTRTNRKKASNALKDTDRAKERYDELVNLVRFGKSKLNIFTEKEYYEGTINPNDGTDWNQTAPIDTKPTLQDFKKTVSDYLAWEVSNLLKGNDSLGK
;
A
#
# COMPACT_ATOMS: atom_id res chain seq x y z
N VAL A 1 -6.83 -0.72 -12.31
CA VAL A 1 -6.53 -2.17 -12.41
C VAL A 1 -5.35 -2.42 -11.50
N GLN A 2 -5.46 -3.38 -10.59
CA GLN A 2 -4.34 -3.80 -9.75
C GLN A 2 -3.47 -4.76 -10.57
N THR A 3 -2.16 -4.56 -10.54
CA THR A 3 -1.20 -5.35 -11.33
C THR A 3 -0.10 -5.84 -10.41
N ASN A 4 0.18 -7.14 -10.45
CA ASN A 4 1.27 -7.76 -9.70
C ASN A 4 2.33 -8.28 -10.69
N ILE A 5 3.59 -8.19 -10.29
CA ILE A 5 4.73 -8.70 -11.07
C ILE A 5 5.43 -9.76 -10.22
N TYR A 6 5.59 -10.95 -10.79
CA TYR A 6 6.27 -12.06 -10.12
C TYR A 6 7.68 -12.21 -10.70
N VAL A 7 8.68 -12.23 -9.81
CA VAL A 7 10.08 -12.40 -10.17
C VAL A 7 10.59 -13.67 -9.51
N PHE A 8 11.04 -14.62 -10.32
CA PHE A 8 11.57 -15.89 -9.87
C PHE A 8 12.76 -16.29 -10.75
N LYS A 9 13.60 -17.16 -10.21
CA LYS A 9 14.70 -17.74 -10.98
C LYS A 9 14.20 -18.92 -11.79
N VAL A 10 14.67 -19.03 -13.02
CA VAL A 10 14.34 -20.13 -13.91
C VAL A 10 15.01 -21.41 -13.39
N ASN A 11 14.29 -22.54 -13.43
CA ASN A 11 14.76 -23.85 -12.99
C ASN A 11 15.15 -23.95 -11.51
N GLU A 12 14.71 -23.01 -10.66
CA GLU A 12 14.90 -23.07 -9.21
C GLU A 12 13.54 -23.25 -8.54
N LYS A 13 13.32 -24.38 -7.87
CA LYS A 13 12.10 -24.63 -7.11
C LYS A 13 12.16 -23.81 -5.81
N HIS A 14 11.09 -23.08 -5.52
CA HIS A 14 10.95 -22.37 -4.26
C HIS A 14 10.72 -23.32 -3.08
N HIS A 15 11.46 -23.13 -1.99
CA HIS A 15 11.23 -23.81 -0.72
C HIS A 15 10.30 -22.98 0.17
N GLN A 16 9.48 -23.62 1.01
CA GLN A 16 8.53 -22.92 1.88
C GLN A 16 9.21 -21.94 2.85
N ASP A 17 10.40 -22.29 3.32
CA ASP A 17 11.18 -21.46 4.24
C ASP A 17 12.03 -20.38 3.52
N ASP A 18 12.01 -20.35 2.18
CA ASP A 18 12.71 -19.32 1.45
C ASP A 18 11.99 -17.98 1.59
N VAL A 19 12.77 -16.92 1.82
CA VAL A 19 12.23 -15.57 1.97
C VAL A 19 11.70 -15.06 0.63
N VAL A 20 10.44 -14.63 0.64
CA VAL A 20 9.78 -13.86 -0.41
C VAL A 20 9.76 -12.39 -0.02
N LYS A 21 10.06 -11.53 -1.00
CA LYS A 21 10.08 -10.08 -0.83
C LYS A 21 8.82 -9.49 -1.46
N PHE A 22 7.94 -8.94 -0.64
CA PHE A 22 6.74 -8.23 -1.05
C PHE A 22 7.03 -6.74 -1.10
N ILE A 23 6.85 -6.13 -2.28
CA ILE A 23 7.18 -4.73 -2.52
C ILE A 23 5.96 -4.04 -3.13
N ASP A 24 5.36 -3.11 -2.40
CA ASP A 24 4.34 -2.20 -2.91
C ASP A 24 5.03 -1.05 -3.66
N PHE A 25 4.95 -1.12 -4.99
CA PHE A 25 5.45 -0.08 -5.88
C PHE A 25 4.33 0.76 -6.52
N SER A 26 3.19 0.87 -5.83
CA SER A 26 2.06 1.68 -6.31
C SER A 26 2.40 3.18 -6.40
N ASN A 27 3.33 3.64 -5.57
CA ASN A 27 3.91 4.99 -5.67
C ASN A 27 5.29 4.95 -6.32
N ASP A 28 5.33 5.07 -7.66
CA ASP A 28 6.55 5.07 -8.47
C ASP A 28 7.24 6.45 -8.54
N GLY A 29 6.66 7.49 -7.94
CA GLY A 29 7.16 8.87 -7.97
C GLY A 29 6.85 9.64 -9.26
N TYR A 30 6.24 9.01 -10.28
CA TYR A 30 5.82 9.67 -11.51
C TYR A 30 4.38 10.20 -11.43
N THR A 31 4.21 11.49 -11.68
CA THR A 31 2.86 12.03 -11.94
C THR A 31 2.46 11.76 -13.39
N ARG A 32 1.28 11.16 -13.55
CA ARG A 32 0.65 10.91 -14.85
C ARG A 32 -0.40 11.96 -15.14
N THR A 33 -0.27 12.67 -16.26
CA THR A 33 -1.27 13.63 -16.73
C THR A 33 -2.22 12.97 -17.73
N ASN A 34 -3.41 13.56 -17.91
CA ASN A 34 -4.43 12.99 -18.78
C ASN A 34 -3.93 12.93 -20.23
N ARG A 35 -3.79 11.70 -20.78
CA ARG A 35 -3.17 11.38 -22.08
C ARG A 35 -3.68 12.22 -23.26
N LYS A 36 -4.92 12.71 -23.23
CA LYS A 36 -5.51 13.51 -24.30
C LYS A 36 -5.08 14.99 -24.32
N LYS A 37 -4.46 15.50 -23.24
CA LYS A 37 -4.17 16.93 -23.06
C LYS A 37 -2.70 17.26 -22.79
N ALA A 38 -1.81 16.28 -22.75
CA ALA A 38 -0.43 16.48 -22.32
C ALA A 38 0.57 16.19 -23.44
N SER A 39 1.50 17.13 -23.68
CA SER A 39 2.68 16.91 -24.52
C SER A 39 3.71 15.98 -23.85
N ASN A 40 3.60 15.78 -22.54
CA ASN A 40 4.48 14.91 -21.76
C ASN A 40 3.67 14.12 -20.72
N ALA A 41 3.63 12.79 -20.87
CA ALA A 41 2.70 11.91 -20.17
C ALA A 41 3.22 11.38 -18.82
N LEU A 42 4.52 11.50 -18.57
CA LEU A 42 5.20 11.06 -17.34
C LEU A 42 6.13 12.17 -16.87
N LYS A 43 5.92 12.66 -15.65
CA LYS A 43 6.78 13.67 -15.03
C LYS A 43 7.30 13.14 -13.70
N ASP A 44 8.62 13.17 -13.55
CA ASP A 44 9.25 12.87 -12.26
C ASP A 44 8.88 13.98 -11.27
N THR A 45 8.12 13.62 -10.24
CA THR A 45 7.59 14.57 -9.25
C THR A 45 7.96 14.22 -7.82
N ASP A 46 8.35 12.98 -7.57
CA ASP A 46 8.77 12.51 -6.26
C ASP A 46 9.86 11.42 -6.38
N ARG A 47 11.06 11.85 -6.80
CA ARG A 47 12.28 11.04 -6.81
C ARG A 47 12.10 9.72 -7.57
N ALA A 48 11.40 9.73 -8.70
CA ALA A 48 11.02 8.52 -9.41
C ALA A 48 12.25 7.66 -9.72
N LYS A 49 13.29 8.25 -10.32
CA LYS A 49 14.52 7.52 -10.67
C LYS A 49 15.14 6.80 -9.48
N GLU A 50 15.25 7.47 -8.33
CA GLU A 50 15.84 6.88 -7.12
C GLU A 50 14.98 5.74 -6.57
N ARG A 51 13.65 5.86 -6.65
CA ARG A 51 12.73 4.78 -6.26
C ARG A 51 12.89 3.54 -7.15
N TYR A 52 13.08 3.71 -8.47
CA TYR A 52 13.38 2.60 -9.38
C TYR A 52 14.74 1.94 -9.06
N ASP A 53 15.76 2.74 -8.76
CA ASP A 53 17.08 2.22 -8.38
C ASP A 53 17.01 1.43 -7.05
N GLU A 54 16.26 1.96 -6.07
CA GLU A 54 16.03 1.26 -4.81
C GLU A 54 15.22 -0.02 -5.00
N LEU A 55 14.18 -0.02 -5.85
CA LEU A 55 13.39 -1.22 -6.16
C LEU A 55 14.29 -2.36 -6.65
N VAL A 56 15.20 -2.08 -7.59
CA VAL A 56 16.16 -3.08 -8.09
C VAL A 56 17.06 -3.59 -6.97
N ASN A 57 17.53 -2.69 -6.10
CA ASN A 57 18.35 -3.05 -4.95
C ASN A 57 17.58 -3.89 -3.92
N LEU A 58 16.31 -3.60 -3.64
CA LEU A 58 15.45 -4.36 -2.74
C LEU A 58 15.19 -5.77 -3.29
N VAL A 59 14.90 -5.91 -4.58
CA VAL A 59 14.75 -7.22 -5.23
C VAL A 59 16.01 -8.07 -5.03
N ARG A 60 17.19 -7.47 -5.24
CA ARG A 60 18.47 -8.20 -5.16
C ARG A 60 18.96 -8.46 -3.73
N PHE A 61 18.94 -7.45 -2.86
CA PHE A 61 19.63 -7.45 -1.56
C PHE A 61 18.71 -7.40 -0.35
N GLY A 62 17.41 -7.20 -0.57
CA GLY A 62 16.40 -7.17 0.47
C GLY A 62 16.46 -5.95 1.40
N LYS A 63 15.95 -6.11 2.61
CA LYS A 63 15.74 -5.03 3.61
C LYS A 63 16.96 -4.14 3.86
N SER A 64 18.17 -4.68 3.68
CA SER A 64 19.43 -3.95 3.87
C SER A 64 19.61 -2.71 2.98
N LYS A 65 18.80 -2.58 1.92
CA LYS A 65 18.82 -1.45 0.98
C LYS A 65 17.63 -0.51 1.10
N LEU A 66 16.80 -0.68 2.13
CA LEU A 66 15.64 0.17 2.39
C LEU A 66 16.09 1.61 2.72
N ASN A 67 15.51 2.59 2.03
CA ASN A 67 15.87 4.01 2.12
C ASN A 67 14.66 4.93 1.90
N ILE A 68 14.04 4.90 0.72
CA ILE A 68 12.84 5.68 0.36
C ILE A 68 11.58 4.88 0.69
N PHE A 69 11.57 3.57 0.37
CA PHE A 69 10.46 2.71 0.77
C PHE A 69 10.45 2.55 2.28
N THR A 70 9.25 2.38 2.82
CA THR A 70 9.05 2.12 4.24
C THR A 70 8.76 0.65 4.50
N GLU A 71 8.79 0.23 5.77
CA GLU A 71 8.39 -1.13 6.16
C GLU A 71 6.91 -1.44 5.89
N LYS A 72 6.11 -0.42 5.53
CA LYS A 72 4.75 -0.62 5.04
C LYS A 72 4.72 -1.09 3.59
N GLU A 73 5.66 -0.58 2.79
CA GLU A 73 5.76 -0.87 1.36
C GLU A 73 6.70 -2.07 1.09
N TYR A 74 7.58 -2.40 2.04
CA TYR A 74 8.55 -3.48 1.90
C TYR A 74 8.43 -4.49 3.05
N TYR A 75 8.12 -5.74 2.72
CA TYR A 75 7.94 -6.83 3.68
C TYR A 75 8.64 -8.10 3.21
N GLU A 76 9.37 -8.75 4.12
CA GLU A 76 9.98 -10.07 3.90
C GLU A 76 9.17 -11.11 4.67
N GLY A 77 8.69 -12.13 3.96
CA GLY A 77 7.88 -13.22 4.52
C GLY A 77 8.13 -14.53 3.78
N THR A 78 7.21 -15.47 3.91
CA THR A 78 7.24 -16.78 3.23
C THR A 78 5.91 -17.02 2.52
N ILE A 79 5.90 -17.91 1.52
CA ILE A 79 4.66 -18.38 0.89
C ILE A 79 4.56 -19.89 1.02
N ASN A 80 3.34 -20.42 0.95
CA ASN A 80 3.11 -21.84 0.80
C ASN A 80 3.23 -22.23 -0.68
N PRO A 81 4.26 -23.01 -1.10
CA PRO A 81 4.42 -23.36 -2.51
C PRO A 81 3.28 -24.22 -3.09
N ASN A 82 2.45 -24.81 -2.22
CA ASN A 82 1.31 -25.66 -2.61
C ASN A 82 -0.04 -24.90 -2.57
N ASP A 83 -0.06 -23.64 -2.13
CA ASP A 83 -1.26 -22.81 -2.01
C ASP A 83 -0.99 -21.43 -2.62
N GLY A 84 -1.81 -21.02 -3.59
CA GLY A 84 -1.63 -19.75 -4.31
C GLY A 84 -2.24 -18.53 -3.62
N THR A 85 -2.93 -18.73 -2.49
CA THR A 85 -3.73 -17.67 -1.86
C THR A 85 -2.89 -16.58 -1.18
N ASP A 86 -1.64 -16.85 -0.89
CA ASP A 86 -0.71 -15.98 -0.16
C ASP A 86 0.36 -15.33 -1.04
N TRP A 87 0.22 -15.36 -2.37
CA TRP A 87 1.21 -14.79 -3.30
C TRP A 87 1.22 -13.25 -3.33
N ASN A 88 0.19 -12.61 -2.77
CA ASN A 88 0.02 -11.16 -2.76
C ASN A 88 -0.14 -10.63 -1.33
N GLN A 89 0.81 -10.95 -0.45
CA GLN A 89 0.83 -10.46 0.93
C GLN A 89 1.21 -8.98 1.00
N THR A 90 0.74 -8.31 2.05
CA THR A 90 1.18 -6.97 2.46
C THR A 90 1.84 -7.03 3.82
N ALA A 91 2.61 -6.01 4.17
CA ALA A 91 3.17 -5.87 5.51
C ALA A 91 2.05 -5.98 6.57
N PRO A 92 2.24 -6.78 7.64
CA PRO A 92 1.31 -6.84 8.74
C PRO A 92 1.07 -5.44 9.32
N ILE A 93 -0.19 -5.03 9.40
CA ILE A 93 -0.56 -3.75 10.00
C ILE A 93 -1.08 -3.98 11.42
N ASP A 94 -0.67 -3.12 12.35
CA ASP A 94 -1.30 -3.07 13.66
C ASP A 94 -2.69 -2.46 13.50
N THR A 95 -3.72 -3.28 13.71
CA THR A 95 -5.13 -2.88 13.61
C THR A 95 -5.68 -2.40 14.94
N LYS A 96 -4.86 -2.35 15.99
CA LYS A 96 -5.27 -1.84 17.30
C LYS A 96 -5.57 -0.34 17.19
N PRO A 97 -6.81 0.10 17.47
CA PRO A 97 -7.16 1.51 17.39
C PRO A 97 -6.32 2.33 18.37
N THR A 98 -5.84 3.49 17.92
CA THR A 98 -5.15 4.42 18.81
C THR A 98 -6.16 5.19 19.67
N LEU A 99 -5.70 5.79 20.76
CA LEU A 99 -6.52 6.73 21.55
C LEU A 99 -7.02 7.90 20.70
N GLN A 100 -6.23 8.32 19.70
CA GLN A 100 -6.62 9.39 18.80
C GLN A 100 -7.76 8.96 17.88
N ASP A 101 -7.69 7.75 17.32
CA ASP A 101 -8.77 7.20 16.50
C ASP A 101 -10.06 7.11 17.29
N PHE A 102 -9.99 6.62 18.54
CA PHE A 102 -11.13 6.59 19.44
C PHE A 102 -11.73 7.99 19.70
N LYS A 103 -10.88 8.97 20.05
CA LYS A 103 -11.32 10.36 20.28
C LYS A 103 -11.99 10.93 19.04
N LYS A 104 -11.44 10.66 17.86
CA LYS A 104 -12.00 11.12 16.58
C LYS A 104 -13.38 10.49 16.35
N THR A 105 -13.51 9.18 16.50
CA THR A 105 -14.78 8.47 16.31
C THR A 105 -15.87 9.00 17.25
N VAL A 106 -15.55 9.19 18.54
CA VAL A 106 -16.52 9.76 19.51
C VAL A 106 -16.88 11.19 19.15
N SER A 107 -15.90 12.01 18.78
CA SER A 107 -16.13 13.41 18.38
C SER A 107 -17.00 13.52 17.13
N ASP A 108 -16.71 12.71 16.11
CA ASP A 108 -17.47 12.68 14.85
C ASP A 108 -18.92 12.24 15.09
N TYR A 109 -19.13 11.24 15.95
CA TYR A 109 -20.47 10.78 16.32
C TYR A 109 -21.27 11.86 17.06
N LEU A 110 -20.68 12.49 18.08
CA LEU A 110 -21.34 13.56 18.84
C LEU A 110 -21.63 14.78 17.96
N ALA A 111 -20.71 15.15 17.06
CA ALA A 111 -20.95 16.23 16.10
C ALA A 111 -22.11 15.92 15.14
N TRP A 112 -22.20 14.67 14.67
CA TRP A 112 -23.32 14.20 13.86
C TRP A 112 -24.65 14.23 14.65
N GLU A 113 -24.65 13.77 15.90
CA GLU A 113 -25.84 13.76 16.76
C GLU A 113 -26.35 15.18 17.06
N VAL A 114 -25.43 16.09 17.42
CA VAL A 114 -25.75 17.51 17.60
C VAL A 114 -26.27 18.12 16.29
N SER A 115 -25.67 17.78 15.14
CA SER A 115 -26.15 18.25 13.84
C SER A 115 -27.59 17.79 13.57
N ASN A 116 -27.94 16.55 13.90
CA ASN A 116 -29.30 16.04 13.74
C ASN A 116 -30.30 16.70 14.68
N LEU A 117 -29.93 16.92 15.93
CA LEU A 117 -30.76 17.65 16.90
C LEU A 117 -31.04 19.08 16.43
N LEU A 118 -30.01 19.78 15.94
CA LEU A 118 -30.12 21.16 15.44
C LEU A 118 -30.90 21.24 14.12
N LYS A 119 -30.84 20.21 13.27
CA LYS A 119 -31.65 20.12 12.05
C LYS A 119 -33.13 19.88 12.35
N GLY A 120 -33.50 19.61 13.60
CA GLY A 120 -34.85 19.30 14.02
C GLY A 120 -35.25 17.88 13.60
N ASN A 121 -36.08 17.24 14.41
CA ASN A 121 -36.67 15.92 14.21
C ASN A 121 -37.62 15.82 12.99
N ASP A 122 -37.35 16.51 11.87
CA ASP A 122 -38.31 16.67 10.76
C ASP A 122 -38.03 15.78 9.54
N SER A 123 -37.20 14.74 9.68
CA SER A 123 -37.01 13.74 8.59
C SER A 123 -36.61 12.34 9.06
N LEU A 124 -37.19 11.86 10.17
CA LEU A 124 -37.42 10.41 10.29
C LEU A 124 -38.67 10.10 9.46
N GLY A 125 -38.44 9.47 8.31
CA GLY A 125 -39.46 9.20 7.30
C GLY A 125 -40.76 8.61 7.83
N LYS A 126 -41.86 9.12 7.29
CA LYS A 126 -43.02 8.28 6.96
C LYS A 126 -42.69 7.38 5.78
#